data_AF-A0AAD9JJY2-F1
#
_entry.id   AF-A0AAD9JJY2-F1
#
_cell.length_a   1.000
_cell.length_b   1.000
_cell.length_c   1.000
_cell.angle_alpha   90.00
_cell.angle_beta   90.00
_cell.angle_gamma   90.00
#
_symmetry.space_group_name_H-M   'P 1'
#
loop_
_entity.id
_entity.type
_entity.pdbx_description
1 polymer ?
#
loop_
_entity_poly.entity_id
_entity_poly.type
_entity_poly.pdbx_seq_one_letter_code
_entity_poly.pdbx_strand_id
1 'polypeptide(L)'
;MTSMLWSPAKSLVTMVTVMLLCVVVGELMQSEDGLYRKRMRLARRASRHQATDSSRNFRGKMQQFMFNDRPVFDMIRTGNARSIHTNVDLLTADEPVSNPVTFRTTAAYLTTTLRLYGTFTIYFQLKTTQPDGLLLFSGAGDDKDFLALELVDGKLKYVFNMGSGPRIVKANLRRNINDNKWHQVALVRHTLETHMLRVDDTVAYDNLPEGSSVHFDTAPVFYIGGVSKKMYKMLPEKVKSREGFQGCLGSLDIDGDSRNILEHHRSDIPDEYKEDVLSGCEAVFVYNNNDDDDDDDDDDDDDDDDDDNNNNNNYHMMNSYSKTH
;
A
#
# COMPACT_ATOMS: atom_id res chain seq x y z
N MET A 1 -9.29 1.90 -64.23
CA MET A 1 -7.81 1.87 -64.21
C MET A 1 -7.35 3.24 -63.75
N THR A 2 -7.33 3.47 -62.43
CA THR A 2 -6.17 3.34 -61.50
C THR A 2 -5.29 4.59 -61.47
N SER A 3 -5.37 5.26 -60.31
CA SER A 3 -4.34 5.97 -59.53
C SER A 3 -3.59 7.16 -60.16
N MET A 4 -3.97 8.36 -59.70
CA MET A 4 -3.04 9.48 -59.56
C MET A 4 -2.45 9.45 -58.14
N LEU A 5 -1.12 9.47 -58.08
CA LEU A 5 -0.33 9.59 -56.85
C LEU A 5 -0.59 10.93 -56.18
N TRP A 6 -0.77 10.90 -54.86
CA TRP A 6 -0.70 12.08 -53.98
C TRP A 6 0.55 11.94 -53.11
N SER A 7 1.36 12.99 -53.06
CA SER A 7 2.45 13.16 -52.10
C SER A 7 2.01 14.20 -51.07
N PRO A 8 2.32 14.01 -49.78
CA PRO A 8 2.47 15.15 -48.91
C PRO A 8 3.84 15.19 -48.24
N ALA A 9 4.33 16.43 -48.16
CA ALA A 9 5.55 16.84 -47.53
C ALA A 9 5.59 16.53 -46.03
N LYS A 10 6.81 16.19 -45.58
CA LYS A 10 7.18 15.99 -44.19
C LYS A 10 7.23 17.34 -43.47
N SER A 11 6.49 17.47 -42.39
CA SER A 11 6.88 18.28 -41.24
C SER A 11 6.19 17.72 -40.00
N LEU A 12 6.81 16.72 -39.37
CA LEU A 12 6.42 16.22 -38.06
C LEU A 12 7.22 17.00 -37.02
N VAL A 13 6.58 17.98 -36.38
CA VAL A 13 7.08 18.59 -35.17
C VAL A 13 6.85 17.58 -34.04
N THR A 14 7.93 16.91 -33.66
CA THR A 14 8.02 16.07 -32.47
C THR A 14 7.96 16.97 -31.24
N MET A 15 6.83 17.02 -30.55
CA MET A 15 6.78 17.55 -29.19
C MET A 15 5.71 16.84 -28.36
N VAL A 16 6.19 15.83 -27.64
CA VAL A 16 5.85 15.48 -26.25
C VAL A 16 4.55 16.08 -25.71
N THR A 17 3.54 15.24 -25.49
CA THR A 17 2.79 15.21 -24.23
C THR A 17 2.22 13.81 -24.06
N VAL A 18 2.84 13.05 -23.16
CA VAL A 18 2.24 11.85 -22.57
C VAL A 18 1.09 12.33 -21.70
N MET A 19 -0.12 12.32 -22.26
CA MET A 19 -1.36 12.39 -21.51
C MET A 19 -1.99 11.01 -21.59
N LEU A 20 -1.70 10.17 -20.59
CA LEU A 20 -2.54 9.03 -20.29
C LEU A 20 -3.83 9.58 -19.62
N LEU A 21 -4.66 10.27 -20.41
CA LEU A 21 -6.07 10.35 -20.07
C LEU A 21 -6.66 8.99 -20.42
N CYS A 22 -7.23 8.30 -19.43
CA CYS A 22 -8.33 7.38 -19.69
C CYS A 22 -9.49 8.18 -20.31
N VAL A 23 -9.41 8.48 -21.60
CA VAL A 23 -10.57 8.86 -22.40
C VAL A 23 -11.29 7.54 -22.68
N VAL A 24 -12.29 7.22 -21.86
CA VAL A 24 -13.29 6.25 -22.29
C VAL A 24 -14.14 6.96 -23.34
N VAL A 25 -13.74 6.87 -24.61
CA VAL A 25 -14.64 7.16 -25.72
C VAL A 25 -15.59 5.97 -25.83
N GLY A 26 -16.69 6.02 -25.07
CA GLY A 26 -17.76 5.06 -25.22
C GLY A 26 -18.65 5.44 -26.39
N GLU A 27 -18.39 4.92 -27.59
CA GLU A 27 -19.41 4.83 -28.62
C GLU A 27 -20.32 3.64 -28.29
N LEU A 28 -21.55 3.90 -27.85
CA LEU A 28 -22.58 2.88 -27.78
C LEU A 28 -23.36 2.90 -29.11
N MET A 29 -23.19 1.83 -29.87
CA MET A 29 -24.00 1.54 -31.05
C MET A 29 -25.49 1.53 -30.68
N GLN A 30 -26.28 2.11 -31.58
CA GLN A 30 -27.74 2.15 -31.51
C GLN A 30 -28.27 0.70 -31.50
N SER A 31 -28.96 0.32 -30.43
CA SER A 31 -29.71 -0.95 -30.36
C SER A 31 -30.95 -0.83 -31.25
N GLU A 32 -31.09 -1.70 -32.24
CA GLU A 32 -32.29 -1.80 -33.11
C GLU A 32 -33.55 -2.24 -32.34
N ASP A 33 -33.42 -2.72 -31.11
CA ASP A 33 -34.55 -3.13 -30.28
C ASP A 33 -35.03 -2.02 -29.35
N GLY A 34 -35.85 -1.11 -29.88
CA GLY A 34 -37.07 -0.47 -29.31
C GLY A 34 -37.22 -0.05 -27.83
N LEU A 35 -36.23 -0.19 -26.95
CA LEU A 35 -36.32 0.17 -25.53
C LEU A 35 -35.63 1.51 -25.29
N TYR A 36 -36.41 2.59 -25.44
CA TYR A 36 -36.04 3.94 -25.01
C TYR A 36 -35.74 3.96 -23.49
N ARG A 37 -34.49 3.66 -23.10
CA ARG A 37 -34.02 3.92 -21.73
C ARG A 37 -33.98 5.43 -21.53
N LYS A 38 -35.02 5.99 -20.88
CA LYS A 38 -35.14 7.42 -20.53
C LYS A 38 -34.10 7.93 -19.51
N ARG A 39 -33.24 7.05 -18.95
CA ARG A 39 -32.24 7.40 -17.93
C ARG A 39 -30.95 6.64 -18.14
N MET A 40 -29.85 7.37 -18.26
CA MET A 40 -28.48 6.83 -18.23
C MET A 40 -27.96 6.88 -16.78
N ARG A 41 -27.25 5.83 -16.35
CA ARG A 41 -26.57 5.77 -15.04
C ARG A 41 -25.08 5.57 -15.31
N LEU A 42 -24.26 6.54 -14.91
CA LEU A 42 -22.81 6.54 -15.13
C LEU A 42 -22.04 5.79 -14.03
N ALA A 43 -22.54 5.86 -12.80
CA ALA A 43 -22.04 5.12 -11.65
C ALA A 43 -23.15 5.00 -10.61
N ARG A 44 -23.09 3.98 -9.74
CA ARG A 44 -24.05 3.79 -8.64
C ARG A 44 -23.27 3.71 -7.31
N ARG A 45 -23.82 4.28 -6.23
CA ARG A 45 -23.38 3.94 -4.87
C ARG A 45 -24.05 2.62 -4.51
N ALA A 46 -23.27 1.57 -4.24
CA ALA A 46 -23.83 0.30 -3.76
C ALA A 46 -24.71 0.56 -2.53
N SER A 47 -25.96 0.11 -2.57
CA SER A 47 -26.81 0.08 -1.38
C SER A 47 -26.25 -0.98 -0.43
N ARG A 48 -26.26 -0.69 0.87
CA ARG A 48 -25.83 -1.61 1.95
C ARG A 48 -26.59 -2.95 1.95
N HIS A 49 -27.64 -3.11 1.14
CA HIS A 49 -28.48 -4.30 1.04
C HIS A 49 -28.48 -4.98 -0.34
N GLN A 50 -27.61 -4.57 -1.28
CA GLN A 50 -27.54 -5.14 -2.64
C GLN A 50 -26.11 -5.59 -3.01
N ALA A 51 -25.43 -6.28 -2.10
CA ALA A 51 -24.10 -6.85 -2.30
C ALA A 51 -24.11 -8.18 -3.09
N THR A 52 -25.08 -8.40 -3.98
CA THR A 52 -25.19 -9.64 -4.79
C THR A 52 -25.13 -9.40 -6.29
N ASP A 53 -25.00 -8.15 -6.75
CA ASP A 53 -24.79 -7.88 -8.18
C ASP A 53 -23.30 -7.69 -8.47
N SER A 54 -22.76 -8.54 -9.34
CA SER A 54 -21.38 -8.60 -9.82
C SER A 54 -20.89 -7.35 -10.58
N SER A 55 -21.68 -6.28 -10.64
CA SER A 55 -21.28 -5.00 -11.25
C SER A 55 -20.45 -4.16 -10.28
N ARG A 56 -19.11 -4.23 -10.41
CA ARG A 56 -18.18 -3.31 -9.72
C ARG A 56 -18.52 -1.87 -10.13
N ASN A 57 -18.84 -1.01 -9.16
CA ASN A 57 -19.09 0.42 -9.44
C ASN A 57 -17.81 1.11 -9.90
N PHE A 58 -17.93 2.09 -10.79
CA PHE A 58 -16.80 2.93 -11.20
C PHE A 58 -16.20 3.64 -9.98
N ARG A 59 -14.89 3.46 -9.79
CA ARG A 59 -14.08 4.14 -8.77
C ARG A 59 -12.89 4.74 -9.48
N GLY A 60 -12.82 6.06 -9.48
CA GLY A 60 -11.81 6.81 -10.22
C GLY A 60 -12.34 8.20 -10.57
N LYS A 61 -11.52 8.95 -11.29
CA LYS A 61 -11.92 10.24 -11.87
C LYS A 61 -12.47 10.00 -13.27
N MET A 62 -13.60 10.59 -13.59
CA MET A 62 -14.05 10.73 -14.98
C MET A 62 -13.91 12.22 -15.34
N GLN A 63 -13.40 12.50 -16.53
CA GLN A 63 -13.29 13.86 -17.05
C GLN A 63 -13.77 13.90 -18.49
N GLN A 64 -14.16 15.09 -18.95
CA GLN A 64 -14.57 15.32 -20.35
C GLN A 64 -15.65 14.34 -20.85
N PHE A 65 -16.58 13.94 -19.98
CA PHE A 65 -17.65 13.03 -20.38
C PHE A 65 -18.60 13.71 -21.37
N MET A 66 -18.64 13.17 -22.59
CA MET A 66 -19.48 13.62 -23.68
C MET A 66 -20.64 12.64 -23.87
N PHE A 67 -21.86 13.16 -23.99
CA PHE A 67 -23.02 12.36 -24.36
C PHE A 67 -23.87 13.12 -25.37
N ASN A 68 -24.07 12.55 -26.57
CA ASN A 68 -24.73 13.22 -27.70
C ASN A 68 -24.16 14.63 -27.95
N ASP A 69 -22.82 14.72 -28.06
CA ASP A 69 -22.05 15.97 -28.25
C ASP A 69 -22.23 17.03 -27.16
N ARG A 70 -22.76 16.65 -26.00
CA ARG A 70 -22.91 17.55 -24.86
C ARG A 70 -21.86 17.24 -23.79
N PRO A 71 -21.10 18.25 -23.32
CA PRO A 71 -20.13 18.08 -22.25
C PRO A 71 -20.86 18.02 -20.90
N VAL A 72 -21.27 16.82 -20.53
CA VAL A 72 -22.18 16.56 -19.39
C VAL A 72 -21.60 17.11 -18.08
N PHE A 73 -20.30 16.93 -17.84
CA PHE A 73 -19.66 17.44 -16.61
C PHE A 73 -19.56 18.96 -16.54
N ASP A 74 -19.31 19.61 -17.68
CA ASP A 74 -19.32 21.07 -17.74
C ASP A 74 -20.73 21.61 -17.52
N MET A 75 -21.74 20.96 -18.09
CA MET A 75 -23.13 21.35 -17.88
C MET A 75 -23.57 21.21 -16.42
N ILE A 76 -23.10 20.19 -15.70
CA ILE A 76 -23.34 20.04 -14.25
C ILE A 76 -22.65 21.18 -13.50
N ARG A 77 -21.37 21.43 -13.79
CA ARG A 77 -20.57 22.47 -13.15
C ARG A 77 -21.16 23.88 -13.35
N THR A 78 -21.67 24.18 -14.55
CA THR A 78 -22.27 25.49 -14.86
C THR A 78 -23.74 25.60 -14.46
N GLY A 79 -24.32 24.59 -13.80
CA GLY A 79 -25.73 24.59 -13.40
C GLY A 79 -26.73 24.50 -14.56
N ASN A 80 -26.28 24.16 -15.76
CA ASN A 80 -27.11 24.08 -16.98
C ASN A 80 -27.66 22.65 -17.22
N ALA A 81 -27.65 21.81 -16.19
CA ALA A 81 -27.99 20.40 -16.23
C ALA A 81 -29.33 20.10 -15.52
N ARG A 82 -30.44 20.59 -16.08
CA ARG A 82 -31.79 20.45 -15.46
C ARG A 82 -32.30 19.01 -15.31
N SER A 83 -31.66 18.04 -15.95
CA SER A 83 -32.08 16.63 -15.96
C SER A 83 -31.01 15.66 -15.44
N ILE A 84 -29.94 16.18 -14.82
CA ILE A 84 -28.85 15.37 -14.29
C ILE A 84 -28.87 15.44 -12.77
N HIS A 85 -28.96 14.29 -12.12
CA HIS A 85 -28.89 14.17 -10.66
C HIS A 85 -27.56 13.51 -10.30
N THR A 86 -26.74 14.18 -9.48
CA THR A 86 -25.44 13.66 -9.02
C THR A 86 -25.32 13.77 -7.50
N ASN A 87 -24.69 12.76 -6.93
CA ASN A 87 -24.24 12.72 -5.53
C ASN A 87 -22.71 12.60 -5.47
N VAL A 88 -22.04 13.18 -6.47
CA VAL A 88 -20.60 13.08 -6.72
C VAL A 88 -19.98 14.45 -6.47
N ASP A 89 -18.85 14.49 -5.77
CA ASP A 89 -18.10 15.72 -5.54
C ASP A 89 -17.42 16.17 -6.85
N LEU A 90 -17.67 17.42 -7.26
CA LEU A 90 -16.94 18.06 -8.35
C LEU A 90 -15.60 18.57 -7.80
N LEU A 91 -14.54 17.80 -8.01
CA LEU A 91 -13.23 18.11 -7.47
C LEU A 91 -12.40 18.94 -8.45
N THR A 92 -11.73 19.97 -7.93
CA THR A 92 -10.57 20.58 -8.58
C THR A 92 -9.40 19.59 -8.57
N ALA A 93 -8.38 19.85 -9.38
CA ALA A 93 -7.36 18.90 -9.87
C ALA A 93 -6.65 17.98 -8.83
N ASP A 94 -6.75 18.22 -7.53
CA ASP A 94 -6.22 17.32 -6.50
C ASP A 94 -6.89 15.95 -6.57
N GLU A 95 -6.09 14.90 -6.50
CA GLU A 95 -6.62 13.54 -6.46
C GLU A 95 -7.29 13.25 -5.13
N PRO A 96 -8.60 12.96 -5.10
CA PRO A 96 -9.25 12.60 -3.85
C PRO A 96 -8.65 11.28 -3.38
N VAL A 97 -8.02 11.33 -2.22
CA VAL A 97 -7.61 10.12 -1.52
C VAL A 97 -8.84 9.52 -0.88
N SER A 98 -9.20 8.30 -1.29
CA SER A 98 -10.40 7.61 -0.81
C SER A 98 -10.08 6.80 0.45
N ASN A 99 -10.93 6.88 1.48
CA ASN A 99 -10.81 6.10 2.72
C ASN A 99 -9.37 6.06 3.29
N PRO A 100 -8.73 7.21 3.57
CA PRO A 100 -7.40 7.20 4.14
C PRO A 100 -7.40 6.51 5.51
N VAL A 101 -6.29 5.83 5.80
CA VAL A 101 -6.01 5.09 7.03
C VAL A 101 -4.61 5.46 7.51
N THR A 102 -4.51 5.79 8.79
CA THR A 102 -3.26 6.12 9.47
C THR A 102 -2.72 4.91 10.20
N PHE A 103 -1.44 4.59 10.00
CA PHE A 103 -0.65 3.69 10.83
C PHE A 103 0.21 4.57 11.75
N ARG A 104 -0.16 4.64 13.02
CA ARG A 104 0.40 5.58 13.99
C ARG A 104 1.77 5.16 14.52
N THR A 105 2.03 3.86 14.60
CA THR A 105 3.28 3.29 15.10
C THR A 105 3.86 2.33 14.07
N THR A 106 5.19 2.16 14.06
CA THR A 106 5.86 1.20 13.16
C THR A 106 5.59 -0.26 13.55
N ALA A 107 4.95 -0.51 14.69
CA ALA A 107 4.48 -1.83 15.11
C ALA A 107 3.10 -2.18 14.54
N ALA A 108 2.30 -1.20 14.16
CA ALA A 108 0.92 -1.41 13.73
C ALA A 108 0.86 -2.06 12.33
N TYR A 109 0.02 -3.08 12.20
CA TYR A 109 -0.26 -3.72 10.92
C TYR A 109 -1.67 -4.29 10.90
N LEU A 110 -2.14 -4.65 9.71
CA LEU A 110 -3.35 -5.43 9.53
C LEU A 110 -3.10 -6.57 8.54
N THR A 111 -3.96 -7.58 8.59
CA THR A 111 -3.93 -8.68 7.62
C THR A 111 -5.16 -8.69 6.73
N THR A 112 -5.01 -9.20 5.52
CA THR A 112 -6.10 -9.53 4.60
C THR A 112 -5.75 -10.81 3.84
N THR A 113 -6.66 -11.26 2.99
CA THR A 113 -6.45 -12.45 2.15
C THR A 113 -6.14 -12.03 0.71
N LEU A 114 -4.96 -12.40 0.22
CA LEU A 114 -4.58 -12.25 -1.19
C LEU A 114 -3.88 -13.52 -1.67
N ARG A 115 -4.34 -14.06 -2.79
CA ARG A 115 -3.76 -15.23 -3.43
C ARG A 115 -2.93 -14.79 -4.63
N LEU A 116 -1.61 -14.91 -4.54
CA LEU A 116 -0.66 -14.47 -5.57
C LEU A 116 -0.45 -15.51 -6.69
N TYR A 117 -1.49 -16.24 -7.11
CA TYR A 117 -1.33 -17.40 -8.02
C TYR A 117 -1.11 -17.02 -9.49
N GLY A 118 -1.43 -15.79 -9.89
CA GLY A 118 -1.34 -15.36 -11.29
C GLY A 118 -1.08 -13.86 -11.40
N THR A 119 -1.89 -13.19 -12.22
CA THR A 119 -1.88 -11.73 -12.34
C THR A 119 -2.45 -11.09 -11.08
N PHE A 120 -1.92 -9.95 -10.69
CA PHE A 120 -2.50 -9.14 -9.62
C PHE A 120 -2.24 -7.67 -9.89
N THR A 121 -3.10 -6.82 -9.33
CA THR A 121 -2.88 -5.37 -9.27
C THR A 121 -3.10 -4.93 -7.84
N ILE A 122 -2.10 -4.29 -7.26
CA ILE A 122 -2.22 -3.64 -5.94
C ILE A 122 -1.94 -2.17 -6.17
N TYR A 123 -2.93 -1.33 -5.88
CA TYR A 123 -2.83 0.12 -6.00
C TYR A 123 -3.16 0.79 -4.67
N PHE A 124 -2.42 1.83 -4.32
CA PHE A 124 -2.73 2.69 -3.19
C PHE A 124 -2.00 4.03 -3.36
N GLN A 125 -2.40 5.01 -2.57
CA GLN A 125 -1.66 6.24 -2.34
C GLN A 125 -1.02 6.15 -0.96
N LEU A 126 0.24 6.58 -0.82
CA LEU A 126 0.91 6.71 0.47
C LEU A 126 1.28 8.14 0.79
N LYS A 127 1.37 8.46 2.08
CA LYS A 127 1.98 9.68 2.59
C LYS A 127 2.74 9.36 3.88
N THR A 128 4.01 9.75 3.96
CA THR A 128 4.84 9.53 5.15
C THR A 128 5.97 10.56 5.25
N THR A 129 6.55 10.67 6.43
CA THR A 129 7.84 11.35 6.70
C THR A 129 8.95 10.35 6.98
N GLN A 130 8.61 9.09 7.28
CA GLN A 130 9.57 8.04 7.60
C GLN A 130 10.40 7.67 6.36
N PRO A 131 11.73 7.58 6.48
CA PRO A 131 12.59 7.15 5.37
C PRO A 131 12.52 5.65 5.12
N ASP A 132 12.16 4.86 6.13
CA ASP A 132 12.17 3.40 6.09
C ASP A 132 10.85 2.81 6.63
N GLY A 133 10.49 1.62 6.17
CA GLY A 133 9.33 0.90 6.69
C GLY A 133 8.80 -0.18 5.76
N LEU A 134 8.32 -1.29 6.33
CA LEU A 134 7.66 -2.36 5.58
C LEU A 134 6.21 -2.00 5.28
N LEU A 135 5.85 -1.90 4.00
CA LEU A 135 4.49 -1.53 3.57
C LEU A 135 3.61 -2.75 3.33
N LEU A 136 4.12 -3.74 2.58
CA LEU A 136 3.36 -4.92 2.19
C LEU A 136 4.23 -6.16 2.35
N PHE A 137 3.65 -7.26 2.82
CA PHE A 137 4.35 -8.55 2.89
C PHE A 137 3.41 -9.74 2.67
N SER A 138 3.88 -10.75 1.94
CA SER A 138 3.27 -12.08 1.85
C SER A 138 4.38 -13.11 1.83
N GLY A 139 4.30 -14.11 2.70
CA GLY A 139 5.33 -15.13 2.86
C GLY A 139 5.40 -15.62 4.30
N ALA A 140 6.12 -16.72 4.54
CA ALA A 140 6.28 -17.32 5.86
C ALA A 140 7.46 -16.71 6.66
N GLY A 141 8.19 -15.76 6.07
CA GLY A 141 9.43 -15.21 6.63
C GLY A 141 10.64 -16.01 6.20
N ASP A 142 10.64 -17.33 6.38
CA ASP A 142 11.74 -18.27 6.10
C ASP A 142 11.97 -18.59 4.61
N ASP A 143 12.28 -17.57 3.81
CA ASP A 143 13.01 -17.61 2.52
C ASP A 143 12.59 -18.59 1.39
N LYS A 144 11.41 -19.22 1.42
CA LYS A 144 10.88 -19.96 0.25
C LYS A 144 10.38 -19.02 -0.84
N ASP A 145 9.15 -18.57 -0.73
CA ASP A 145 8.51 -17.64 -1.65
C ASP A 145 7.96 -16.46 -0.87
N PHE A 146 8.10 -15.26 -1.42
CA PHE A 146 7.60 -14.06 -0.77
C PHE A 146 7.42 -12.91 -1.74
N LEU A 147 6.59 -11.95 -1.32
CA LEU A 147 6.47 -10.62 -1.90
C LEU A 147 6.62 -9.60 -0.77
N ALA A 148 7.45 -8.57 -0.98
CA ALA A 148 7.62 -7.47 -0.06
C ALA A 148 7.67 -6.14 -0.81
N LEU A 149 6.91 -5.15 -0.35
CA LEU A 149 7.12 -3.75 -0.70
C LEU A 149 7.63 -3.01 0.53
N GLU A 150 8.77 -2.35 0.40
CA GLU A 150 9.40 -1.61 1.47
C GLU A 150 9.84 -0.21 1.01
N LEU A 151 9.83 0.72 1.94
CA LEU A 151 10.49 2.01 1.82
C LEU A 151 11.90 1.85 2.41
N VAL A 152 12.91 2.27 1.66
CA VAL A 152 14.32 2.29 2.09
C VAL A 152 14.95 3.60 1.65
N ASP A 153 15.51 4.37 2.58
CA ASP A 153 16.09 5.69 2.31
C ASP A 153 15.14 6.62 1.51
N GLY A 154 13.84 6.56 1.81
CA GLY A 154 12.79 7.35 1.16
C GLY A 154 12.43 6.90 -0.26
N LYS A 155 12.85 5.71 -0.69
CA LYS A 155 12.56 5.14 -2.02
C LYS A 155 11.90 3.77 -1.91
N LEU A 156 10.92 3.52 -2.79
CA LEU A 156 10.25 2.22 -2.82
C LEU A 156 11.07 1.16 -3.52
N LYS A 157 11.05 -0.01 -2.89
CA LYS A 157 11.71 -1.21 -3.36
C LYS A 157 10.73 -2.37 -3.25
N TYR A 158 10.47 -2.99 -4.39
CA TYR A 158 9.69 -4.21 -4.48
C TYR A 158 10.66 -5.40 -4.55
N VAL A 159 10.56 -6.32 -3.59
CA VAL A 159 11.39 -7.52 -3.48
C VAL A 159 10.50 -8.74 -3.54
N PHE A 160 10.87 -9.74 -4.32
CA PHE A 160 10.08 -10.98 -4.41
C PHE A 160 10.95 -12.20 -4.71
N ASN A 161 10.46 -13.36 -4.33
CA ASN A 161 11.01 -14.66 -4.68
C ASN A 161 9.86 -15.63 -5.01
N MET A 162 10.02 -16.41 -6.08
CA MET A 162 9.09 -17.44 -6.52
C MET A 162 9.81 -18.80 -6.69
N GLY A 163 10.91 -19.00 -5.97
CA GLY A 163 11.71 -20.23 -6.00
C GLY A 163 12.95 -20.19 -6.92
N SER A 164 13.13 -19.14 -7.73
CA SER A 164 14.33 -18.93 -8.55
C SER A 164 15.35 -17.95 -7.94
N GLY A 165 15.16 -17.61 -6.65
CA GLY A 165 15.97 -16.65 -5.91
C GLY A 165 15.37 -15.25 -5.90
N PRO A 166 15.76 -14.42 -4.91
CA PRO A 166 15.16 -13.11 -4.70
C PRO A 166 15.53 -12.11 -5.79
N ARG A 167 14.54 -11.35 -6.26
CA ARG A 167 14.64 -10.29 -7.27
C ARG A 167 14.20 -8.96 -6.69
N ILE A 168 14.72 -7.86 -7.24
CA ILE A 168 14.50 -6.51 -6.71
C ILE A 168 14.14 -5.56 -7.86
N VAL A 169 13.00 -4.88 -7.73
CA VAL A 169 12.56 -3.79 -8.60
C VAL A 169 12.62 -2.49 -7.81
N LYS A 170 13.39 -1.51 -8.31
CA LYS A 170 13.50 -0.17 -7.71
C LYS A 170 12.97 0.87 -8.67
N ALA A 171 12.05 1.71 -8.21
CA ALA A 171 11.69 2.90 -8.97
C ALA A 171 12.85 3.90 -8.90
N ASN A 172 13.40 4.31 -10.06
CA ASN A 172 14.50 5.26 -10.13
C ASN A 172 14.02 6.71 -9.92
N LEU A 173 13.51 6.97 -8.72
CA LEU A 173 12.92 8.23 -8.34
C LEU A 173 14.00 9.30 -8.16
N ARG A 174 13.78 10.48 -8.76
CA ARG A 174 14.65 11.65 -8.60
C ARG A 174 14.54 12.29 -7.23
N ARG A 175 13.39 12.11 -6.56
CA ARG A 175 13.07 12.65 -5.25
C ARG A 175 12.60 11.53 -4.36
N ASN A 176 12.88 11.65 -3.07
CA ASN A 176 12.32 10.74 -2.09
C ASN A 176 10.83 11.02 -1.91
N ILE A 177 10.08 9.99 -1.51
CA ILE A 177 8.62 10.04 -1.37
C ILE A 177 8.15 10.15 0.09
N ASN A 178 9.10 10.33 1.02
CA ASN A 178 8.83 10.64 2.42
C ASN A 178 8.78 12.17 2.66
N ASP A 179 8.21 12.92 1.71
CA ASP A 179 8.12 14.38 1.74
C ASP A 179 6.80 14.90 2.33
N ASN A 180 6.06 14.03 3.03
CA ASN A 180 4.72 14.28 3.56
C ASN A 180 3.68 14.71 2.50
N LYS A 181 3.82 14.23 1.26
CA LYS A 181 2.77 14.35 0.23
C LYS A 181 2.26 12.98 -0.20
N TRP A 182 1.08 13.00 -0.81
CA TRP A 182 0.50 11.79 -1.38
C TRP A 182 1.24 11.40 -2.65
N HIS A 183 1.71 10.16 -2.68
CA HIS A 183 2.34 9.52 -3.83
C HIS A 183 1.50 8.32 -4.27
N GLN A 184 1.35 8.13 -5.58
CA GLN A 184 0.66 6.98 -6.14
C GLN A 184 1.62 5.79 -6.22
N VAL A 185 1.16 4.60 -5.84
CA VAL A 185 1.91 3.36 -5.99
C VAL A 185 1.06 2.29 -6.61
N ALA A 186 1.62 1.59 -7.59
CA ALA A 186 1.03 0.37 -8.12
C ALA A 186 2.09 -0.74 -8.21
N LEU A 187 1.80 -1.90 -7.61
CA LEU A 187 2.44 -3.15 -8.01
C LEU A 187 1.51 -3.85 -9.00
N VAL A 188 2.03 -4.14 -10.18
CA VAL A 188 1.23 -4.74 -11.24
C VAL A 188 1.96 -5.92 -11.83
N ARG A 189 1.21 -7.02 -11.97
CA ARG A 189 1.65 -8.22 -12.65
C ARG A 189 0.64 -8.56 -13.72
N HIS A 190 0.88 -8.09 -14.93
CA HIS A 190 -0.03 -8.29 -16.08
C HIS A 190 0.18 -9.63 -16.78
N THR A 191 1.41 -10.15 -16.78
CA THR A 191 1.74 -11.51 -17.24
C THR A 191 2.44 -12.24 -16.10
N LEU A 192 2.61 -13.56 -16.22
CA LEU A 192 3.29 -14.34 -15.18
C LEU A 192 4.78 -13.95 -15.08
N GLU A 193 5.38 -13.44 -16.14
CA GLU A 193 6.80 -13.14 -16.24
C GLU A 193 7.12 -11.66 -15.95
N THR A 194 6.13 -10.77 -16.05
CA THR A 194 6.36 -9.33 -15.99
C THR A 194 5.88 -8.75 -14.66
N HIS A 195 6.83 -8.24 -13.90
CA HIS A 195 6.60 -7.54 -12.64
C HIS A 195 6.83 -6.04 -12.83
N MET A 196 5.88 -5.22 -12.40
CA MET A 196 5.92 -3.77 -12.53
C MET A 196 5.75 -3.10 -11.16
N LEU A 197 6.60 -2.12 -10.88
CA LEU A 197 6.42 -1.14 -9.82
C LEU A 197 6.27 0.24 -10.45
N ARG A 198 5.12 0.88 -10.26
CA ARG A 198 4.88 2.29 -10.61
C ARG A 198 4.83 3.12 -9.33
N VAL A 199 5.54 4.24 -9.34
CA VAL A 199 5.52 5.25 -8.28
C VAL A 199 5.39 6.61 -8.94
N ASP A 200 4.26 7.28 -8.72
CA ASP A 200 3.82 8.44 -9.50
C ASP A 200 3.98 8.17 -11.00
N ASP A 201 4.71 9.02 -11.72
CA ASP A 201 4.98 8.88 -13.15
C ASP A 201 6.17 7.95 -13.48
N THR A 202 6.86 7.44 -12.47
CA THR A 202 8.03 6.56 -12.66
C THR A 202 7.58 5.10 -12.69
N VAL A 203 8.02 4.37 -13.71
CA VAL A 203 7.73 2.93 -13.85
C VAL A 203 9.03 2.15 -13.92
N ALA A 204 9.11 1.06 -13.17
CA ALA A 204 10.19 0.09 -13.19
C ALA A 204 9.63 -1.31 -13.42
N TYR A 205 10.39 -2.13 -14.15
CA TYR A 205 10.00 -3.47 -14.53
C TYR A 205 11.09 -4.47 -14.18
N ASP A 206 10.68 -5.71 -13.95
CA ASP A 206 11.54 -6.87 -14.01
C ASP A 206 10.83 -7.97 -14.82
N ASN A 207 11.53 -8.45 -15.85
CA ASN A 207 11.05 -9.52 -16.72
C ASN A 207 11.82 -10.78 -16.34
N LEU A 208 11.08 -11.83 -16.00
CA LEU A 208 11.68 -13.10 -15.62
C LEU A 208 12.39 -13.73 -16.83
N PRO A 209 13.60 -14.28 -16.66
CA PRO A 209 14.23 -15.12 -17.66
C PRO A 209 13.37 -16.35 -17.99
N GLU A 210 13.51 -16.85 -19.21
CA GLU A 210 12.88 -18.10 -19.62
C GLU A 210 13.26 -19.26 -18.68
N GLY A 211 12.29 -20.09 -18.32
CA GLY A 211 12.49 -21.22 -17.40
C GLY A 211 12.50 -20.85 -15.91
N SER A 212 12.31 -19.57 -15.56
CA SER A 212 12.11 -19.17 -14.15
C SER A 212 10.79 -19.70 -13.61
N SER A 213 10.74 -19.95 -12.31
CA SER A 213 9.48 -20.20 -11.61
C SER A 213 8.58 -18.96 -11.65
N VAL A 214 7.29 -19.16 -11.90
CA VAL A 214 6.31 -18.08 -12.10
C VAL A 214 5.12 -18.12 -11.14
N HIS A 215 5.14 -18.95 -10.11
CA HIS A 215 4.06 -19.01 -9.13
C HIS A 215 4.60 -18.71 -7.75
N PHE A 216 3.87 -17.92 -6.98
CA PHE A 216 4.11 -17.75 -5.55
C PHE A 216 3.47 -18.93 -4.81
N ASP A 217 4.28 -19.72 -4.12
CA ASP A 217 3.82 -20.73 -3.16
C ASP A 217 3.79 -20.13 -1.74
N THR A 218 2.93 -19.13 -1.56
CA THR A 218 2.73 -18.47 -0.26
C THR A 218 1.37 -18.81 0.35
N ALA A 219 1.32 -18.83 1.68
CA ALA A 219 0.04 -18.81 2.38
C ALA A 219 -0.74 -17.54 1.97
N PRO A 220 -2.08 -17.58 1.91
CA PRO A 220 -2.88 -16.48 1.37
C PRO A 220 -2.98 -15.27 2.32
N VAL A 221 -2.14 -15.18 3.34
CA VAL A 221 -2.08 -14.06 4.28
C VAL A 221 -1.27 -12.93 3.65
N PHE A 222 -1.86 -11.74 3.66
CA PHE A 222 -1.28 -10.53 3.11
C PHE A 222 -1.25 -9.45 4.18
N TYR A 223 -0.04 -9.03 4.54
CA TYR A 223 0.23 -8.06 5.58
C TYR A 223 0.35 -6.66 4.98
N ILE A 224 -0.25 -5.68 5.66
CA ILE A 224 -0.24 -4.26 5.26
C ILE A 224 0.18 -3.42 6.47
N GLY A 225 1.13 -2.52 6.26
CA GLY A 225 1.68 -1.63 7.28
C GLY A 225 2.81 -2.23 8.11
N GLY A 226 2.99 -3.55 8.12
CA GLY A 226 4.04 -4.21 8.87
C GLY A 226 3.75 -5.68 9.10
N VAL A 227 4.53 -6.33 9.96
CA VAL A 227 4.34 -7.72 10.38
C VAL A 227 4.52 -7.83 11.89
N SER A 228 4.21 -9.00 12.47
CA SER A 228 4.45 -9.23 13.91
C SER A 228 5.93 -9.07 14.28
N LYS A 229 6.22 -8.63 15.50
CA LYS A 229 7.59 -8.40 16.01
C LYS A 229 8.53 -9.60 15.79
N LYS A 230 8.01 -10.83 15.92
CA LYS A 230 8.78 -12.06 15.71
C LYS A 230 9.16 -12.26 14.23
N MET A 231 8.26 -11.88 13.32
CA MET A 231 8.43 -12.09 11.88
C MET A 231 9.52 -11.20 11.28
N TYR A 232 9.78 -9.99 11.81
CA TYR A 232 10.89 -9.14 11.33
C TYR A 232 12.25 -9.83 11.38
N LYS A 233 12.48 -10.69 12.38
CA LYS A 233 13.73 -11.47 12.51
C LYS A 233 13.84 -12.59 11.48
N MET A 234 12.71 -13.02 10.94
CA MET A 234 12.62 -14.08 9.95
C MET A 234 12.58 -13.55 8.53
N LEU A 235 12.40 -12.24 8.30
CA LEU A 235 12.28 -11.70 6.95
C LEU A 235 13.50 -12.06 6.07
N PRO A 236 13.27 -12.32 4.77
CA PRO A 236 14.33 -12.57 3.79
C PRO A 236 15.47 -11.55 3.88
N GLU A 237 16.73 -12.00 3.72
CA GLU A 237 17.93 -11.14 3.81
C GLU A 237 17.87 -9.92 2.86
N LYS A 238 17.21 -10.09 1.71
CA LYS A 238 17.04 -9.04 0.71
C LYS A 238 15.99 -8.00 1.07
N VAL A 239 15.11 -8.26 2.05
CA VAL A 239 14.20 -7.26 2.65
C VAL A 239 14.95 -6.54 3.77
N LYS A 240 15.05 -5.22 3.68
CA LYS A 240 15.84 -4.37 4.59
C LYS A 240 15.03 -3.89 5.79
N SER A 241 13.73 -3.66 5.64
CA SER A 241 12.89 -3.18 6.73
C SER A 241 12.94 -4.10 7.95
N ARG A 242 13.10 -3.50 9.14
CA ARG A 242 13.02 -4.17 10.45
C ARG A 242 11.91 -3.62 11.34
N GLU A 243 11.18 -2.66 10.80
CA GLU A 243 9.98 -2.08 11.38
C GLU A 243 8.94 -1.84 10.27
N GLY A 244 7.71 -1.56 10.68
CA GLY A 244 6.58 -1.33 9.80
C GLY A 244 6.52 0.10 9.30
N PHE A 245 5.63 0.32 8.36
CA PHE A 245 5.27 1.62 7.86
C PHE A 245 4.49 2.43 8.91
N GLN A 246 4.97 3.64 9.17
CA GLN A 246 4.20 4.68 9.86
C GLN A 246 3.88 5.78 8.85
N GLY A 247 2.61 6.18 8.79
CA GLY A 247 2.11 7.10 7.77
C GLY A 247 0.66 6.85 7.43
N CYS A 248 0.23 7.38 6.29
CA CYS A 248 -1.11 7.17 5.77
C CYS A 248 -1.09 6.34 4.50
N LEU A 249 -2.01 5.39 4.39
CA LEU A 249 -2.39 4.74 3.15
C LEU A 249 -3.79 5.19 2.76
N GLY A 250 -4.06 5.31 1.47
CA GLY A 250 -5.39 5.65 0.97
C GLY A 250 -5.61 5.09 -0.41
N SER A 251 -6.87 5.12 -0.86
CA SER A 251 -7.27 4.59 -2.17
C SER A 251 -6.80 3.16 -2.42
N LEU A 252 -6.71 2.34 -1.37
CA LEU A 252 -6.25 0.97 -1.47
C LEU A 252 -7.20 0.14 -2.34
N ASP A 253 -6.63 -0.54 -3.33
CA ASP A 253 -7.29 -1.45 -4.23
C ASP A 253 -6.40 -2.69 -4.40
N ILE A 254 -6.91 -3.85 -3.99
CA ILE A 254 -6.22 -5.13 -4.09
C ILE A 254 -7.03 -6.02 -5.04
N ASP A 255 -6.52 -6.19 -6.26
CA ASP A 255 -7.12 -7.01 -7.31
C ASP A 255 -8.57 -6.61 -7.68
N GLY A 256 -8.85 -5.30 -7.58
CA GLY A 256 -10.17 -4.70 -7.78
C GLY A 256 -11.07 -4.74 -6.55
N ASP A 257 -10.60 -5.28 -5.41
CA ASP A 257 -11.21 -5.06 -4.11
C ASP A 257 -10.69 -3.77 -3.48
N SER A 258 -11.52 -2.73 -3.57
CA SER A 258 -11.23 -1.39 -3.06
C SER A 258 -12.10 -1.04 -1.85
N ARG A 259 -12.67 -2.02 -1.15
CA ARG A 259 -13.49 -1.77 0.04
C ARG A 259 -12.69 -1.03 1.11
N ASN A 260 -13.39 -0.26 1.96
CA ASN A 260 -12.74 0.46 3.06
C ASN A 260 -12.06 -0.57 3.97
N ILE A 261 -10.72 -0.53 4.00
CA ILE A 261 -9.90 -1.53 4.69
C ILE A 261 -10.17 -1.53 6.19
N LEU A 262 -10.38 -0.37 6.81
CA LEU A 262 -10.77 -0.32 8.21
C LEU A 262 -12.16 -0.88 8.45
N GLU A 263 -13.15 -0.55 7.61
CA GLU A 263 -14.50 -1.08 7.81
C GLU A 263 -14.57 -2.61 7.66
N HIS A 264 -13.78 -3.17 6.73
CA HIS A 264 -13.84 -4.60 6.38
C HIS A 264 -12.82 -5.47 7.12
N HIS A 265 -11.69 -4.90 7.54
CA HIS A 265 -10.58 -5.64 8.15
C HIS A 265 -10.25 -5.20 9.58
N ARG A 266 -11.17 -4.48 10.28
CA ARG A 266 -10.93 -4.10 11.69
C ARG A 266 -10.76 -5.31 12.62
N SER A 267 -11.37 -6.45 12.30
CA SER A 267 -11.14 -7.72 13.00
C SER A 267 -9.75 -8.30 12.78
N ASP A 268 -9.09 -7.91 11.68
CA ASP A 268 -7.85 -8.49 11.20
C ASP A 268 -6.63 -7.66 11.65
N ILE A 269 -6.88 -6.58 12.41
CA ILE A 269 -5.89 -5.83 13.17
C ILE A 269 -5.73 -6.52 14.54
N PRO A 270 -4.50 -6.87 14.96
CA PRO A 270 -4.26 -7.40 16.31
C PRO A 270 -4.81 -6.46 17.39
N ASP A 271 -5.38 -7.02 18.46
CA ASP A 271 -6.04 -6.24 19.52
C ASP A 271 -5.14 -5.13 20.10
N GLU A 272 -3.84 -5.41 20.23
CA GLU A 272 -2.81 -4.49 20.71
C GLU A 272 -2.58 -3.27 19.81
N TYR A 273 -2.95 -3.32 18.52
CA TYR A 273 -2.73 -2.25 17.54
C TYR A 273 -4.01 -1.61 17.01
N LYS A 274 -5.20 -1.97 17.53
CA LYS A 274 -6.49 -1.44 17.06
C LYS A 274 -6.64 0.08 17.18
N GLU A 275 -5.95 0.67 18.14
CA GLU A 275 -5.91 2.11 18.40
C GLU A 275 -4.77 2.82 17.65
N ASP A 276 -3.87 2.07 17.01
CA ASP A 276 -2.79 2.60 16.18
C ASP A 276 -3.11 2.59 14.68
N VAL A 277 -4.22 1.95 14.27
CA VAL A 277 -4.71 1.96 12.89
C VAL A 277 -6.03 2.75 12.84
N LEU A 278 -5.95 4.01 12.42
CA LEU A 278 -7.01 5.00 12.56
C LEU A 278 -7.58 5.44 11.20
N SER A 279 -8.87 5.77 11.16
CA SER A 279 -9.49 6.34 9.96
C SER A 279 -9.05 7.80 9.79
N GLY A 280 -8.80 8.21 8.56
CA GLY A 280 -8.26 9.54 8.27
C GLY A 280 -6.77 9.52 8.02
N CYS A 281 -6.19 10.71 7.90
CA CYS A 281 -4.76 10.86 7.74
C CYS A 281 -4.22 11.98 8.64
N GLU A 282 -3.61 11.58 9.75
CA GLU A 282 -2.92 12.47 10.68
C GLU A 282 -1.50 12.68 10.18
N ALA A 283 -1.24 13.85 9.59
CA ALA A 283 -0.08 14.09 8.72
C ALA A 283 1.24 14.41 9.46
N VAL A 284 1.31 14.28 10.78
CA VAL A 284 2.47 14.74 11.56
C VAL A 284 2.80 13.72 12.65
N PHE A 285 3.87 12.97 12.43
CA PHE A 285 4.47 12.11 13.44
C PHE A 285 5.74 12.83 13.91
N VAL A 286 5.63 13.56 15.03
CA VAL A 286 6.78 14.23 15.64
C VAL A 286 7.68 13.15 16.23
N TYR A 287 8.93 13.09 15.78
CA TYR A 287 9.98 12.36 16.49
C TYR A 287 10.24 13.10 17.80
N ASN A 288 9.69 12.61 18.90
CA ASN A 288 10.24 12.94 20.20
C ASN A 288 11.52 12.11 20.34
N ASN A 289 12.66 12.72 20.01
CA ASN A 289 13.96 12.27 20.50
C ASN A 289 14.04 12.62 21.99
N ASN A 290 13.25 11.91 22.81
CA ASN A 290 13.33 11.97 24.26
C ASN A 290 13.69 10.58 24.79
N ASP A 291 14.66 9.94 24.16
CA ASP A 291 15.58 9.08 24.89
C ASP A 291 16.77 9.99 25.23
N ASP A 292 16.51 10.96 26.09
CA ASP A 292 17.55 11.71 26.80
C ASP A 292 18.25 10.69 27.70
N ASP A 293 19.54 10.50 27.45
CA ASP A 293 20.61 10.34 28.44
C ASP A 293 20.16 9.89 29.85
N ASP A 294 20.04 8.58 30.07
CA ASP A 294 20.30 8.01 31.40
C ASP A 294 21.80 7.67 31.48
N ASP A 295 22.64 8.71 31.43
CA ASP A 295 24.00 8.67 31.97
C ASP A 295 23.89 8.95 33.48
N ASP A 296 24.37 7.99 34.28
CA ASP A 296 24.99 8.13 35.60
C ASP A 296 24.52 9.29 36.50
N ASP A 297 23.69 8.97 37.49
CA ASP A 297 23.76 9.62 38.81
C ASP A 297 23.99 8.54 39.88
N ASP A 298 25.23 8.51 40.36
CA ASP A 298 25.64 7.99 41.66
C ASP A 298 24.81 8.70 42.75
N ASP A 299 24.12 7.94 43.60
CA ASP A 299 23.81 8.37 44.97
C ASP A 299 24.03 7.16 45.89
N ASP A 300 25.26 7.10 46.41
CA ASP A 300 25.54 6.54 47.73
C ASP A 300 24.69 7.31 48.75
N ASP A 301 23.82 6.62 49.47
CA ASP A 301 23.46 7.05 50.83
C ASP A 301 23.11 5.83 51.69
N ASP A 302 23.90 5.75 52.77
CA ASP A 302 23.86 4.81 53.87
C ASP A 302 22.51 4.85 54.59
N ASP A 303 21.89 3.68 54.79
CA ASP A 303 20.92 3.49 55.87
C ASP A 303 21.39 2.36 56.79
N ASP A 304 21.97 2.81 57.91
CA ASP A 304 22.17 2.05 59.14
C ASP A 304 20.84 1.50 59.65
N ASP A 305 20.68 0.18 59.62
CA ASP A 305 19.71 -0.52 60.48
C ASP A 305 20.47 -1.45 61.43
N ASP A 306 20.72 -0.90 62.62
CA ASP A 306 20.93 -1.64 63.86
C ASP A 306 19.76 -2.59 64.10
N ASP A 307 20.02 -3.89 64.21
CA ASP A 307 19.30 -4.64 65.24
C ASP A 307 20.05 -5.87 65.77
N ASP A 308 19.93 -6.00 67.07
CA ASP A 308 20.86 -6.64 67.98
C ASP A 308 20.97 -8.16 67.86
N ASN A 309 22.23 -8.56 68.00
CA ASN A 309 22.73 -9.87 68.34
C ASN A 309 22.23 -10.31 69.72
N ASN A 310 21.48 -11.43 69.82
CA ASN A 310 21.64 -12.28 71.00
C ASN A 310 21.33 -13.77 70.80
N ASN A 311 22.30 -14.54 71.26
CA ASN A 311 22.25 -15.92 71.73
C ASN A 311 22.37 -17.08 70.73
N ASN A 312 23.62 -17.54 70.70
CA ASN A 312 24.06 -18.84 71.21
C ASN A 312 24.31 -19.96 70.20
N ASN A 313 25.58 -20.37 70.24
CA ASN A 313 26.03 -21.76 70.24
C ASN A 313 25.77 -22.56 68.96
N ASN A 314 26.85 -22.77 68.20
CA ASN A 314 27.82 -23.85 68.43
C ASN A 314 28.22 -24.57 67.13
N TYR A 315 29.52 -24.88 67.12
CA TYR A 315 30.20 -25.98 66.42
C TYR A 315 30.60 -25.89 64.94
N HIS A 316 31.92 -25.86 64.81
CA HIS A 316 32.80 -26.69 63.96
C HIS A 316 32.62 -26.64 62.44
N MET A 317 33.58 -26.04 61.73
CA MET A 317 34.86 -26.61 61.28
C MET A 317 34.76 -27.49 60.05
N MET A 318 35.57 -27.07 59.07
CA MET A 318 36.38 -27.90 58.19
C MET A 318 35.64 -28.58 57.04
N ASN A 319 35.94 -28.10 55.82
CA ASN A 319 36.90 -28.72 54.88
C ASN A 319 36.25 -29.95 54.22
N SER A 320 36.37 -30.23 52.94
CA SER A 320 37.18 -29.72 51.84
C SER A 320 37.06 -30.78 50.74
N TYR A 321 37.40 -30.40 49.51
CA TYR A 321 37.73 -31.28 48.37
C TYR A 321 36.59 -32.16 47.82
N SER A 322 36.07 -31.87 46.62
CA SER A 322 36.64 -32.02 45.27
C SER A 322 36.28 -33.35 44.60
N LYS A 323 36.07 -33.22 43.29
CA LYS A 323 36.31 -34.17 42.21
C LYS A 323 35.19 -35.13 41.81
N THR A 324 34.60 -34.75 40.67
CA THR A 324 34.49 -35.53 39.42
C THR A 324 33.82 -36.90 39.48
N HIS A 325 32.71 -37.04 38.77
CA HIS A 325 32.70 -37.61 37.41
C HIS A 325 31.73 -36.84 36.53
#